data_AF-A0A7S1XGN5-F1
#
_entry.id   AF-A0A7S1XGN5-F1
#
_cell.length_a   1.000
_cell.length_b   1.000
_cell.length_c   1.000
_cell.angle_alpha   90.00
_cell.angle_beta   90.00
_cell.angle_gamma   90.00
#
_symmetry.space_group_name_H-M   'P 1'
#
loop_
_entity.id
_entity.type
_entity.pdbx_description
1 polymer ?
#
loop_
_entity_poly.entity_id
_entity_poly.type
_entity_poly.pdbx_seq_one_letter_code
_entity_poly.pdbx_strand_id
1 'polypeptide(L)'
;MTNPGPDFASARGVAPWERSGVDRLAGPSDPENVAKAARARELQDEAERQRAQYLAERERRREEKRLAKLRKLEQEKIALEKASRQMFILGFFLLPVVWINMVCYYWKEFRDPTADPRIRSRCRIALVLIPIYTLPFLGWFIYFRVHKQTFPNLNMLNSDFRFENFA
;
A
#
# COMPACT_ATOMS: atom_id res chain seq x y z
N MET A 1 -37.10 28.38 -24.79
CA MET A 1 -36.89 28.69 -23.36
C MET A 1 -35.74 29.68 -23.27
N THR A 2 -36.09 30.96 -23.18
CA THR A 2 -35.19 32.12 -23.32
C THR A 2 -34.87 32.67 -21.94
N ASN A 3 -33.59 32.66 -21.56
CA ASN A 3 -33.10 33.28 -20.33
C ASN A 3 -32.99 34.80 -20.54
N PRO A 4 -33.68 35.65 -19.76
CA PRO A 4 -33.46 37.10 -19.79
C PRO A 4 -32.14 37.41 -19.07
N GLY A 5 -31.27 38.19 -19.73
CA GLY A 5 -30.00 38.66 -19.18
C GLY A 5 -30.20 39.69 -18.06
N PRO A 6 -29.19 39.91 -17.20
CA PRO A 6 -29.30 40.85 -16.09
C PRO A 6 -29.25 42.30 -16.58
N ASP A 7 -30.22 43.09 -16.12
CA ASP A 7 -30.30 44.53 -16.29
C ASP A 7 -29.08 45.22 -15.65
N PHE A 8 -28.27 45.90 -16.47
CA PHE A 8 -27.24 46.81 -16.01
C PHE A 8 -27.89 48.12 -15.53
N ALA A 9 -28.41 48.10 -14.31
CA ALA A 9 -28.75 49.32 -13.59
C ALA A 9 -27.46 50.12 -13.36
N SER A 10 -27.41 51.30 -13.99
CA SER A 10 -26.32 52.26 -13.89
C SER A 10 -26.23 52.81 -12.47
N ALA A 11 -25.45 52.14 -11.63
CA ALA A 11 -25.06 52.62 -10.32
C ALA A 11 -24.10 53.82 -10.47
N ARG A 12 -24.65 55.01 -10.72
CA ARG A 12 -23.99 56.28 -10.37
C ARG A 12 -24.06 56.45 -8.85
N GLY A 13 -23.47 55.49 -8.14
CA GLY A 13 -23.26 55.56 -6.70
C GLY A 13 -22.06 56.46 -6.46
N VAL A 14 -22.33 57.76 -6.29
CA VAL A 14 -21.40 58.66 -5.62
C VAL A 14 -20.97 57.97 -4.34
N ALA A 15 -19.68 57.69 -4.25
CA ALA A 15 -19.18 56.85 -3.19
C ALA A 15 -19.45 57.50 -1.82
N PRO A 16 -19.89 56.74 -0.80
CA PRO A 16 -20.37 57.31 0.47
C PRO A 16 -19.37 58.23 1.19
N TRP A 17 -18.07 58.08 0.89
CA TRP A 17 -17.00 58.88 1.48
C TRP A 17 -16.88 60.30 0.92
N GLU A 18 -17.55 60.64 -0.19
CA GLU A 18 -17.47 62.00 -0.80
C GLU A 18 -18.41 63.03 -0.14
N ARG A 19 -19.38 62.62 0.69
CA ARG A 19 -20.34 63.56 1.33
C ARG A 19 -19.94 63.99 2.73
N SER A 20 -19.02 63.29 3.37
CA SER A 20 -18.44 63.75 4.62
C SER A 20 -17.35 64.75 4.25
N GLY A 21 -17.64 66.05 4.38
CA GLY A 21 -16.66 67.15 4.37
C GLY A 21 -15.71 67.05 5.56
N VAL A 22 -15.09 65.88 5.72
CA VAL A 22 -13.99 65.63 6.64
C VAL A 22 -12.76 65.98 5.83
N ASP A 23 -12.20 67.14 6.17
CA ASP A 23 -10.88 67.57 5.79
C ASP A 23 -9.96 66.36 5.61
N ARG A 24 -9.28 66.32 4.45
CA ARG A 24 -8.19 65.41 4.11
C ARG A 24 -7.56 64.90 5.39
N LEU A 25 -7.85 63.66 5.78
CA LEU A 25 -7.18 62.98 6.89
C LEU A 25 -5.70 63.27 6.69
N ALA A 26 -5.15 64.12 7.55
CA ALA A 26 -3.78 64.57 7.45
C ALA A 26 -2.94 63.29 7.40
N GLY A 27 -2.42 62.96 6.21
CA GLY A 27 -1.48 61.86 6.07
C GLY A 27 -0.41 62.10 7.13
N PRO A 28 -0.02 61.08 7.91
CA PRO A 28 0.75 61.24 9.14
C PRO A 28 1.95 62.13 8.84
N SER A 29 1.82 63.42 9.17
CA SER A 29 2.78 64.46 8.79
C SER A 29 3.98 64.43 9.73
N ASP A 30 3.87 63.58 10.76
CA ASP A 30 4.84 63.34 11.78
C ASP A 30 5.81 62.25 11.29
N PRO A 31 7.06 62.60 10.95
CA PRO A 31 8.03 61.67 10.39
C PRO A 31 8.30 60.46 11.31
N GLU A 32 8.09 60.62 12.61
CA GLU A 32 8.24 59.55 13.59
C GLU A 32 7.18 58.44 13.43
N ASN A 33 5.93 58.82 13.14
CA ASN A 33 4.84 57.87 12.93
C ASN A 33 4.99 57.10 11.61
N VAL A 34 5.51 57.75 10.56
CA VAL A 34 5.82 57.11 9.28
C VAL A 34 6.96 56.08 9.44
N ALA A 35 8.01 56.43 10.19
CA ALA A 35 9.11 55.52 10.47
C ALA A 35 8.67 54.29 11.28
N LYS A 36 7.78 54.49 12.27
CA LYS A 36 7.21 53.39 13.07
C LYS A 36 6.33 52.46 12.24
N ALA A 37 5.51 53.01 11.34
CA ALA A 37 4.68 52.22 10.43
C ALA A 37 5.53 51.43 9.42
N ALA A 38 6.64 51.99 8.93
CA ALA A 38 7.59 51.29 8.06
C ALA A 38 8.23 50.09 8.77
N ARG A 39 8.74 50.27 10.00
CA ARG A 39 9.31 49.17 10.80
C ARG A 39 8.28 48.08 11.12
N ALA A 40 7.03 48.45 11.37
CA ALA A 40 5.96 47.47 11.61
C ALA A 40 5.69 46.60 10.38
N ARG A 41 5.77 47.16 9.16
CA ARG A 41 5.64 46.40 7.92
C ARG A 41 6.84 45.48 7.68
N GLU A 42 8.06 45.96 7.91
CA GLU A 42 9.26 45.11 7.80
C GLU A 42 9.18 43.90 8.73
N LEU A 43 8.76 44.09 9.99
CA LEU A 43 8.55 42.99 10.93
C LEU A 43 7.43 42.03 10.50
N GLN A 44 6.35 42.54 9.91
CA GLN A 44 5.29 41.70 9.36
C GLN A 44 5.80 40.88 8.17
N ASP A 45 6.54 41.49 7.25
CA ASP A 45 7.13 40.82 6.09
C ASP A 45 8.13 39.73 6.53
N GLU A 46 8.96 40.01 7.54
CA GLU A 46 9.88 39.02 8.11
C GLU A 46 9.12 37.85 8.76
N ALA A 47 8.07 38.14 9.53
CA ALA A 47 7.24 37.11 10.14
C ALA A 47 6.50 36.26 9.08
N GLU A 48 6.02 36.88 8.00
CA GLU A 48 5.40 36.18 6.87
C GLU A 48 6.41 35.29 6.14
N ARG A 49 7.63 35.78 5.90
CA ARG A 49 8.71 34.97 5.30
C ARG A 49 9.08 33.78 6.18
N GLN A 50 9.20 33.97 7.49
CA GLN A 50 9.46 32.87 8.43
C GLN A 50 8.33 31.85 8.44
N ARG A 51 7.07 32.30 8.43
CA ARG A 51 5.90 31.41 8.34
C ARG A 51 5.88 30.63 7.02
N ALA A 52 6.14 31.30 5.90
CA ALA A 52 6.21 30.66 4.59
C ALA A 52 7.32 29.60 4.52
N GLN A 53 8.51 29.90 5.05
CA GLN A 53 9.61 28.94 5.14
C GLN A 53 9.25 27.73 5.99
N TYR A 54 8.63 27.95 7.15
CA TYR A 54 8.19 26.87 8.04
C TYR A 54 7.14 25.97 7.39
N LEU A 55 6.16 26.55 6.68
CA LEU A 55 5.14 25.79 5.96
C LEU A 55 5.77 24.96 4.83
N ALA A 56 6.67 25.56 4.04
CA ALA A 56 7.38 24.86 2.97
C ALA A 56 8.21 23.68 3.51
N GLU A 57 8.89 23.85 4.65
CA GLU A 57 9.63 22.76 5.30
C GLU A 57 8.70 21.64 5.79
N ARG A 58 7.55 22.00 6.36
CA ARG A 58 6.54 21.03 6.84
C ARG A 58 5.95 20.22 5.68
N GLU A 59 5.75 20.83 4.52
CA GLU A 59 5.28 20.16 3.30
C GLU A 59 6.33 19.20 2.76
N ARG A 60 7.59 19.62 2.64
CA ARG A 60 8.70 18.73 2.26
C ARG A 60 8.79 17.51 3.16
N ARG A 61 8.70 17.68 4.48
CA ARG A 61 8.70 16.56 5.43
C ARG A 61 7.50 15.62 5.24
N ARG A 62 6.34 16.13 4.81
CA ARG A 62 5.16 15.30 4.52
C ARG A 62 5.33 14.52 3.22
N GLU A 63 5.87 15.15 2.19
CA GLU A 63 6.17 14.52 0.90
C GLU A 63 7.23 13.43 1.03
N GLU A 64 8.33 13.71 1.74
CA GLU A 64 9.37 12.72 2.04
C GLU A 64 8.81 11.50 2.76
N LYS A 65 7.95 11.72 3.77
CA LYS A 65 7.28 10.62 4.49
C LYS A 65 6.35 9.82 3.57
N ARG A 66 5.65 10.47 2.64
CA ARG A 66 4.79 9.78 1.65
C ARG A 66 5.65 8.93 0.71
N LEU A 67 6.73 9.49 0.17
CA LEU A 67 7.66 8.76 -0.70
C LEU A 67 8.32 7.59 0.01
N ALA A 68 8.74 7.77 1.26
CA ALA A 68 9.32 6.69 2.06
C ALA A 68 8.32 5.55 2.32
N LYS A 69 7.05 5.88 2.57
CA LYS A 69 5.99 4.88 2.71
C LYS A 69 5.75 4.12 1.41
N LEU A 70 5.69 4.81 0.27
CA LEU A 70 5.52 4.18 -1.03
C LEU A 70 6.67 3.21 -1.35
N ARG A 71 7.93 3.62 -1.10
CA ARG A 71 9.11 2.75 -1.26
C ARG A 71 9.03 1.51 -0.37
N LYS A 72 8.59 1.65 0.89
CA LYS A 72 8.41 0.49 1.78
C LYS A 72 7.37 -0.48 1.25
N LEU A 73 6.21 0.03 0.81
CA LEU A 73 5.16 -0.81 0.22
C LEU A 73 5.64 -1.52 -1.05
N GLU A 74 6.45 -0.87 -1.88
CA GLU A 74 7.04 -1.47 -3.07
C GLU A 74 8.06 -2.56 -2.71
N GLN A 75 8.92 -2.32 -1.72
CA GLN A 75 9.85 -3.33 -1.21
C GLN A 75 9.14 -4.55 -0.61
N GLU A 76 8.07 -4.32 0.15
CA GLU A 76 7.23 -5.40 0.70
C GLU A 76 6.61 -6.24 -0.41
N LYS A 77 6.11 -5.61 -1.48
CA LYS A 77 5.58 -6.32 -2.66
C LYS A 77 6.65 -7.19 -3.33
N ILE A 78 7.86 -6.66 -3.53
CA ILE A 78 8.97 -7.41 -4.14
C ILE A 78 9.37 -8.60 -3.26
N ALA A 79 9.43 -8.42 -1.93
CA ALA A 79 9.74 -9.47 -0.99
C ALA A 79 8.68 -10.59 -1.02
N LEU A 80 7.39 -10.22 -1.03
CA LEU A 80 6.27 -11.16 -1.16
C LEU A 80 6.33 -11.92 -2.48
N GLU A 81 6.65 -11.24 -3.59
CA GLU A 81 6.80 -11.90 -4.89
C GLU A 81 7.92 -12.95 -4.84
N LYS A 82 9.08 -12.60 -4.28
CA LYS A 82 10.22 -13.51 -4.15
C LYS A 82 9.89 -14.72 -3.27
N ALA A 83 9.23 -14.51 -2.13
CA ALA A 83 8.80 -15.57 -1.23
C ALA A 83 7.80 -16.52 -1.91
N SER A 84 6.80 -15.98 -2.61
CA SER A 84 5.82 -16.79 -3.35
C SER A 84 6.47 -17.65 -4.44
N ARG A 85 7.49 -17.13 -5.14
CA ARG A 85 8.25 -17.88 -6.14
C ARG A 85 9.06 -19.01 -5.51
N GLN A 86 9.71 -18.76 -4.37
CA GLN A 86 10.47 -19.78 -3.65
C GLN A 86 9.57 -20.91 -3.15
N MET A 87 8.41 -20.60 -2.55
CA MET A 87 7.44 -21.60 -2.12
C MET A 87 6.92 -22.43 -3.29
N PHE A 88 6.64 -21.79 -4.43
CA PHE A 88 6.19 -22.49 -5.62
C PHE A 88 7.23 -23.49 -6.14
N ILE A 89 8.50 -23.07 -6.24
CA ILE A 89 9.62 -23.94 -6.65
C ILE A 89 9.83 -25.06 -5.63
N LEU A 90 9.77 -24.76 -4.34
CA LEU A 90 9.95 -25.75 -3.28
C LEU A 90 8.86 -26.85 -3.33
N GLY A 91 7.62 -26.47 -3.65
CA GLY A 91 6.55 -27.46 -3.84
C GLY A 91 6.77 -28.41 -5.02
N PHE A 92 7.54 -28.01 -6.04
CA PHE A 92 7.88 -28.87 -7.17
C PHE A 92 8.79 -30.04 -6.77
N PHE A 93 9.62 -29.88 -5.73
CA PHE A 93 10.48 -30.93 -5.17
C PHE A 93 9.71 -31.91 -4.27
N LEU A 94 8.52 -32.36 -4.72
CA LEU A 94 7.69 -33.41 -4.10
C LEU A 94 7.06 -33.10 -2.74
N LEU A 95 6.87 -31.82 -2.41
CA LEU A 95 6.06 -31.44 -1.25
C LEU A 95 4.76 -30.76 -1.70
N PRO A 96 3.71 -31.53 -2.10
CA PRO A 96 2.39 -30.96 -2.38
C PRO A 96 1.83 -30.19 -1.17
N VAL A 97 2.27 -30.54 0.05
CA VAL A 97 1.96 -29.83 1.29
C VAL A 97 2.42 -28.36 1.25
N VAL A 98 3.54 -28.05 0.59
CA VAL A 98 4.03 -26.66 0.46
C VAL A 98 3.09 -25.85 -0.43
N TRP A 99 2.56 -26.44 -1.52
CA TRP A 99 1.56 -25.75 -2.34
C TRP A 99 0.25 -25.50 -1.59
N ILE A 100 -0.18 -26.43 -0.74
CA ILE A 100 -1.35 -26.22 0.13
C ILE A 100 -1.09 -25.04 1.08
N ASN A 101 0.05 -25.03 1.76
CA ASN A 101 0.43 -23.92 2.64
C ASN A 101 0.51 -22.58 1.90
N MET A 102 1.06 -22.57 0.68
CA MET A 102 1.10 -21.38 -0.17
C MET A 102 -0.31 -20.87 -0.48
N VAL A 103 -1.22 -21.75 -0.89
CA VAL A 103 -2.62 -21.39 -1.21
C VAL A 103 -3.35 -20.89 0.05
N CYS A 104 -3.15 -21.52 1.20
CA CYS A 104 -3.75 -21.09 2.47
C CYS A 104 -3.20 -19.72 2.93
N TYR A 105 -1.88 -19.51 2.82
CA TYR A 105 -1.23 -18.26 3.21
C TYR A 105 -1.69 -17.09 2.33
N TYR A 106 -1.71 -17.28 1.01
CA TYR A 106 -2.13 -16.26 0.05
C TYR A 106 -3.62 -16.31 -0.29
N TRP A 107 -4.45 -16.95 0.55
CA TRP A 107 -5.89 -17.11 0.26
C TRP A 107 -6.62 -15.77 0.21
N LYS A 108 -6.21 -14.81 1.05
CA LYS A 108 -6.79 -13.47 1.08
C LYS A 108 -6.45 -12.70 -0.20
N GLU A 109 -5.19 -12.72 -0.60
CA GLU A 109 -4.68 -12.11 -1.83
C GLU A 109 -5.27 -12.76 -3.08
N PHE A 110 -5.56 -14.07 -3.03
CA PHE A 110 -6.20 -14.77 -4.13
C PHE A 110 -7.66 -14.33 -4.34
N ARG A 111 -8.37 -13.99 -3.27
CA ARG A 111 -9.76 -13.53 -3.29
C ARG A 111 -9.89 -12.06 -3.67
N ASP A 112 -8.87 -11.26 -3.39
CA ASP A 112 -8.85 -9.83 -3.72
C ASP A 112 -8.53 -9.62 -5.22
N PRO A 113 -9.43 -9.00 -6.02
CA PRO A 113 -9.19 -8.74 -7.43
C PRO A 113 -8.11 -7.66 -7.68
N THR A 114 -7.77 -6.86 -6.66
CA THR A 114 -6.76 -5.80 -6.75
C THR A 114 -5.35 -6.24 -6.38
N ALA A 115 -5.20 -7.48 -5.89
CA ALA A 115 -3.91 -8.06 -5.55
C ALA A 115 -3.02 -8.30 -6.78
N ASP A 116 -1.74 -8.60 -6.53
CA ASP A 116 -0.76 -8.85 -7.59
C ASP A 116 -1.19 -10.04 -8.48
N PRO A 117 -1.40 -9.84 -9.80
CA PRO A 117 -1.82 -10.90 -10.71
C PRO A 117 -0.82 -12.06 -10.79
N ARG A 118 0.47 -11.83 -10.48
CA ARG A 118 1.50 -12.87 -10.50
C ARG A 118 1.35 -13.86 -9.35
N ILE A 119 0.98 -13.40 -8.16
CA ILE A 119 0.74 -14.28 -7.01
C ILE A 119 -0.52 -15.12 -7.28
N ARG A 120 -1.55 -14.48 -7.83
CA ARG A 120 -2.82 -15.14 -8.17
C ARG A 120 -2.65 -16.22 -9.22
N SER A 121 -1.87 -15.96 -10.27
CA SER A 121 -1.60 -16.96 -11.31
C SER A 121 -0.84 -18.17 -10.74
N ARG A 122 0.17 -17.95 -9.89
CA ARG A 122 0.91 -19.04 -9.21
C ARG A 122 0.01 -19.86 -8.28
N CYS A 123 -0.87 -19.22 -7.50
CA CYS A 123 -1.83 -19.93 -6.65
C CYS A 123 -2.81 -20.78 -7.48
N ARG A 124 -3.28 -20.25 -8.61
CA ARG A 124 -4.16 -20.99 -9.53
C ARG A 124 -3.45 -22.21 -10.12
N ILE A 125 -2.20 -22.06 -10.54
CA ILE A 125 -1.38 -23.16 -11.04
C ILE A 125 -1.16 -24.20 -9.93
N ALA A 126 -0.81 -23.76 -8.71
CA ALA A 126 -0.62 -24.64 -7.56
C ALA A 126 -1.88 -25.46 -7.24
N LEU A 127 -3.06 -24.84 -7.27
CA LEU A 127 -4.35 -25.53 -7.09
C LEU A 127 -4.59 -26.64 -8.12
N VAL A 128 -4.11 -26.47 -9.35
CA VAL A 128 -4.19 -27.49 -10.41
C VAL A 128 -3.09 -28.55 -10.26
N LEU A 129 -1.89 -28.15 -9.85
CA LEU A 129 -0.77 -29.08 -9.65
C LEU A 129 -0.97 -30.01 -8.44
N ILE A 130 -1.67 -29.58 -7.39
CA ILE A 130 -1.97 -30.42 -6.22
C ILE A 130 -2.63 -31.73 -6.64
N PRO A 131 -3.81 -31.77 -7.29
CA PRO A 131 -4.43 -33.04 -7.69
C PRO A 131 -3.58 -33.82 -8.70
N ILE A 132 -2.87 -33.12 -9.61
CA ILE A 132 -1.96 -33.76 -10.57
C ILE A 132 -0.85 -34.54 -9.86
N TYR A 133 -0.31 -34.05 -8.74
CA TYR A 133 0.68 -34.79 -7.95
C TYR A 133 0.05 -35.80 -7.00
N THR A 134 -1.10 -35.46 -6.41
CA THR A 134 -1.73 -36.27 -5.37
C THR A 134 -2.34 -37.55 -5.96
N LEU A 135 -2.93 -37.50 -7.15
CA LEU A 135 -3.57 -38.67 -7.76
C LEU A 135 -2.59 -39.78 -8.16
N PRO A 136 -1.45 -39.51 -8.84
CA PRO A 136 -0.44 -40.52 -9.11
C PRO A 136 0.19 -41.07 -7.83
N PHE A 137 0.45 -40.21 -6.84
CA PHE A 137 0.98 -40.65 -5.55
C PHE A 137 0.01 -41.58 -4.82
N LEU A 138 -1.28 -41.23 -4.77
CA LEU A 138 -2.32 -42.04 -4.17
C LEU A 138 -2.50 -43.36 -4.93
N GLY A 139 -2.51 -43.32 -6.27
CA GLY A 139 -2.57 -44.51 -7.11
C GLY A 139 -1.38 -45.45 -6.89
N TRP A 140 -0.16 -44.91 -6.86
CA TRP A 140 1.06 -45.64 -6.52
C TRP A 140 0.99 -46.24 -5.11
N PHE A 141 0.51 -45.47 -4.13
CA PHE A 141 0.36 -45.92 -2.75
C PHE A 141 -0.64 -47.07 -2.62
N ILE A 142 -1.79 -46.99 -3.28
CA ILE A 142 -2.80 -48.06 -3.32
C ILE A 142 -2.20 -49.30 -3.99
N TYR A 143 -1.56 -49.13 -5.15
CA TYR A 143 -0.90 -50.23 -5.86
C TYR A 143 0.14 -50.93 -4.98
N PHE A 144 1.00 -50.17 -4.31
CA PHE A 144 2.01 -50.67 -3.39
C PHE A 144 1.37 -51.41 -2.20
N ARG A 145 0.29 -50.86 -1.61
CA ARG A 145 -0.42 -51.50 -0.49
C ARG A 145 -1.05 -52.84 -0.87
N VAL A 146 -1.56 -52.97 -2.10
CA VAL A 146 -2.13 -54.23 -2.60
C VAL A 146 -1.03 -55.26 -2.90
N HIS A 147 0.05 -54.84 -3.56
CA HIS A 147 1.10 -55.76 -4.02
C HIS A 147 2.24 -55.98 -3.02
N LYS A 148 2.24 -55.32 -1.85
CA LYS A 148 3.28 -55.51 -0.82
C LYS A 148 3.47 -56.98 -0.41
N GLN A 149 2.40 -57.79 -0.49
CA GLN A 149 2.45 -59.22 -0.18
C GLN A 149 3.12 -60.04 -1.28
N THR A 150 3.07 -59.56 -2.52
CA THR A 150 3.64 -60.22 -3.71
C THR A 150 5.15 -60.02 -3.82
N PHE A 151 5.72 -59.05 -3.11
CA PHE A 151 7.17 -58.79 -3.08
C PHE A 151 7.79 -59.25 -1.74
N PRO A 152 8.05 -60.56 -1.55
CA PRO A 152 8.60 -61.09 -0.31
C PRO A 152 9.98 -60.49 0.03
N ASN A 153 10.75 -60.05 -0.97
CA ASN A 153 12.07 -59.44 -0.76
C ASN A 153 12.01 -58.03 -0.13
N LEU A 154 10.87 -57.33 -0.15
CA LEU A 154 10.69 -56.05 0.54
C LEU A 154 10.19 -56.22 1.99
N ASN A 155 9.76 -57.41 2.39
CA ASN A 155 9.32 -57.70 3.76
C ASN A 155 10.47 -57.89 4.76
N MET A 156 11.74 -57.90 4.32
CA MET A 156 12.90 -57.95 5.22
C MET A 156 13.02 -56.71 6.13
N LEU A 157 12.33 -55.60 5.83
CA LEU A 157 12.27 -54.40 6.69
C LEU A 157 11.17 -54.45 7.76
N ASN A 158 10.26 -55.44 7.71
CA ASN A 158 9.12 -55.56 8.64
C ASN A 158 9.35 -56.59 9.76
N SER A 159 10.49 -57.30 9.81
CA SER A 159 10.70 -58.38 10.75
C SER A 159 11.09 -57.97 12.18
N ASP A 160 11.57 -56.74 12.44
CA ASP A 160 12.22 -56.43 13.73
C ASP A 160 11.66 -55.25 14.56
N PHE A 161 10.52 -54.64 14.20
CA PHE A 161 9.85 -53.67 15.10
C PHE A 161 8.84 -54.32 16.06
N ARG A 162 8.99 -55.62 16.35
CA ARG A 162 8.51 -56.17 17.62
C ARG A 162 9.45 -55.66 18.72
N PHE A 163 9.13 -54.50 19.28
CA PHE A 163 9.53 -54.16 20.64
C PHE A 163 8.85 -55.15 21.60
N GLU A 164 9.33 -56.40 21.60
CA GLU A 164 9.15 -57.26 22.75
C GLU A 164 9.89 -56.61 23.91
N ASN A 165 9.12 -56.18 24.90
CA ASN A 165 9.46 -56.27 26.31
C ASN A 165 10.89 -55.84 26.68
N PHE A 166 11.10 -54.54 26.83
CA PHE A 166 11.98 -54.06 27.91
C PHE A 166 11.10 -53.62 29.06
N ALA A 167 10.63 -54.62 29.80
CA ALA A 167 10.25 -54.50 31.21
C ALA A 167 11.53 -54.60 32.07
#